data_AF-H1SHJ7-F1
#
_entry.id   AF-H1SHJ7-F1
#
_cell.length_a   1.000
_cell.length_b   1.000
_cell.length_c   1.000
_cell.angle_alpha   90.00
_cell.angle_beta   90.00
_cell.angle_gamma   90.00
#
_symmetry.space_group_name_H-M   'P 1'
#
loop_
_entity.id
_entity.type
_entity.pdbx_description
1 polymer ?
#
loop_
_entity_poly.entity_id
_entity_poly.type
_entity_poly.pdbx_seq_one_letter_code
_entity_poly.pdbx_strand_id
1 'polypeptide(L)' 'MKYVTPNQRHQGKATALLAQRTALYQAARARNPQRWAAGIRNWQLADAVYLNPERAQQNVEDYKKAA' A
#
# COMPACT_ATOMS: atom_id res chain seq x y z
N MET A 1 0.81 -5.78 -7.42
CA MET A 1 1.99 -5.06 -6.89
C MET A 1 1.80 -3.56 -7.07
N LYS A 2 1.90 -2.78 -5.97
CA LYS A 2 1.89 -1.31 -5.98
C LYS A 2 3.36 -0.87 -6.03
N TYR A 3 3.90 -0.61 -7.22
CA TYR A 3 5.35 -0.40 -7.37
C TYR A 3 5.76 0.94 -6.76
N VAL A 4 6.45 0.89 -5.64
CA VAL A 4 7.09 2.00 -4.95
C VAL A 4 8.45 1.46 -4.49
N THR A 5 9.54 2.15 -4.82
CA THR A 5 10.86 1.70 -4.37
C THR A 5 11.05 2.01 -2.87
N PRO A 6 11.91 1.27 -2.15
CA PRO A 6 12.23 1.58 -0.76
C PRO A 6 12.66 3.04 -0.58
N ASN A 7 13.52 3.55 -1.47
CA ASN A 7 13.97 4.94 -1.46
C ASN A 7 12.80 5.94 -1.60
N GLN A 8 11.90 5.73 -2.58
CA GLN A 8 10.71 6.59 -2.73
C GLN A 8 9.82 6.58 -1.49
N ARG A 9 9.72 5.44 -0.79
CA ARG A 9 8.97 5.34 0.45
C ARG A 9 9.66 6.10 1.58
N HIS A 10 10.97 5.90 1.78
CA HIS A 10 11.74 6.61 2.81
C HIS A 10 11.79 8.12 2.59
N GLN A 11 11.73 8.58 1.34
CA GLN A 11 11.65 10.00 1.00
C GLN A 11 10.23 10.58 1.09
N GLY A 12 9.22 9.80 1.52
CA GLY A 12 7.82 10.24 1.60
C GLY A 12 7.13 10.45 0.24
N LYS A 13 7.79 10.13 -0.88
CA LYS A 13 7.27 10.32 -2.25
C LYS A 13 6.17 9.32 -2.62
N ALA A 14 6.06 8.21 -1.88
CA ALA A 14 5.10 7.15 -2.12
C ALA A 14 3.65 7.66 -2.19
N THR A 15 3.26 8.54 -1.27
CA THR A 15 1.89 9.05 -1.16
C THR A 15 1.51 9.85 -2.41
N ALA A 16 2.35 10.81 -2.80
CA ALA A 16 2.12 11.62 -4.00
C ALA A 16 2.07 10.77 -5.28
N LEU A 17 2.99 9.81 -5.42
CA LEU A 17 3.04 8.90 -6.56
C LEU A 17 1.75 8.06 -6.69
N LEU A 18 1.25 7.52 -5.58
CA LEU A 18 0.04 6.69 -5.57
C LEU A 18 -1.23 7.53 -5.76
N ALA A 19 -1.26 8.78 -5.27
CA ALA A 19 -2.33 9.72 -5.55
C ALA A 19 -2.43 10.04 -7.05
N GLN A 20 -1.30 10.33 -7.71
CA GLN A 20 -1.26 10.58 -9.15
C GLN A 20 -1.76 9.38 -9.97
N ARG A 21 -1.39 8.15 -9.58
CA ARG A 21 -1.90 6.93 -10.24
C ARG A 21 -3.40 6.75 -10.06
N THR A 22 -3.91 7.07 -8.87
CA THR A 22 -5.36 7.06 -8.59
C THR A 22 -6.08 8.01 -9.54
N ALA A 23 -5.62 9.26 -9.64
CA ALA A 23 -6.22 10.26 -10.53
C ALA A 23 -6.20 9.82 -12.00
N LEU A 24 -5.07 9.28 -12.47
CA LEU A 24 -4.95 8.76 -13.84
C LEU A 24 -5.97 7.65 -14.14
N TYR A 25 -6.13 6.70 -13.20
CA TYR A 25 -7.07 5.59 -13.35
C TYR A 25 -8.53 6.08 -13.29
N GLN A 26 -8.84 7.05 -12.44
CA GLN A 26 -10.16 7.68 -12.41
C GLN A 26 -10.49 8.36 -13.73
N ALA A 27 -9.56 9.15 -14.27
CA ALA A 27 -9.74 9.82 -15.56
C ALA A 27 -9.90 8.82 -16.71
N ALA A 28 -9.10 7.74 -16.72
CA ALA A 28 -9.22 6.69 -17.73
C ALA A 28 -10.56 5.94 -17.66
N ARG A 29 -11.08 5.70 -16.44
CA ARG A 29 -12.40 5.10 -16.24
C ARG A 29 -13.52 6.03 -16.68
N ALA A 30 -13.45 7.31 -16.35
CA ALA A 30 -14.44 8.31 -16.76
C ALA A 30 -14.53 8.43 -18.29
N ARG A 31 -13.39 8.32 -18.98
CA ARG A 31 -13.32 8.40 -20.45
C ARG A 31 -13.96 7.20 -21.15
N ASN A 32 -13.81 5.99 -20.61
CA ASN A 32 -14.28 4.76 -21.26
C ASN A 32 -14.93 3.80 -20.24
N PRO A 33 -16.12 4.13 -19.70
CA PRO A 33 -16.71 3.37 -18.61
C PRO A 33 -17.02 1.91 -18.99
N GLN A 34 -17.41 1.64 -20.25
CA GLN A 34 -17.73 0.30 -20.75
C GLN A 34 -16.56 -0.70 -20.66
N ARG A 35 -15.32 -0.20 -20.66
CA ARG A 35 -14.10 -1.02 -20.54
C ARG A 35 -13.82 -1.49 -19.11
N TRP A 36 -14.50 -0.92 -18.13
CA TRP A 36 -14.26 -1.18 -16.71
C TRP A 36 -15.46 -1.92 -16.10
N ALA A 37 -15.32 -3.24 -15.90
CA ALA A 37 -16.36 -4.05 -15.25
C ALA A 37 -16.54 -3.73 -13.75
N ALA A 38 -15.52 -3.16 -13.11
CA ALA A 38 -15.49 -2.87 -11.68
C ALA A 38 -14.82 -1.51 -11.39
N GLY A 39 -14.55 -1.26 -10.11
CA GLY A 39 -13.81 -0.08 -9.66
C GLY A 39 -12.37 -0.02 -10.18
N ILE A 40 -11.71 1.09 -9.88
CA ILE A 40 -10.27 1.23 -10.17
C ILE A 40 -9.45 0.36 -9.22
N ARG A 41 -8.21 0.07 -9.61
CA ARG A 41 -7.25 -0.63 -8.76
C ARG A 41 -7.04 0.11 -7.43
N ASN A 42 -6.96 -0.62 -6.33
CA ASN A 42 -6.56 -0.06 -5.03
C ASN A 42 -5.09 0.40 -5.09
N TRP A 43 -4.87 1.70 -4.84
CA TRP A 43 -3.55 2.34 -4.80
C TRP A 43 -3.08 2.72 -3.39
N GLN A 44 -3.82 2.40 -2.33
CA GLN A 44 -3.42 2.70 -0.94
C GLN A 44 -2.26 1.81 -0.50
N LEU A 45 -1.19 2.37 0.08
CA LEU A 45 -0.12 1.56 0.66
C LEU A 45 -0.52 1.11 2.08
N ALA A 46 -0.11 -0.08 2.50
CA ALA A 46 -0.23 -0.45 3.91
C ALA A 46 0.80 0.34 4.73
N ASP A 47 0.41 0.84 5.90
CA ASP A 47 1.26 1.68 6.75
C ASP A 47 2.53 0.95 7.20
N ALA A 48 2.36 -0.29 7.65
CA ALA A 48 3.44 -1.20 8.02
C ALA A 48 3.21 -2.58 7.41
N VAL A 49 4.32 -3.29 7.14
CA VAL A 49 4.31 -4.70 6.76
C VAL A 49 5.42 -5.37 7.57
N TYR A 50 5.08 -6.48 8.21
CA TYR A 50 6.01 -7.26 9.02
C TYR A 50 6.45 -8.50 8.24
N LEU A 51 7.72 -8.89 8.38
CA LEU A 51 8.25 -10.12 7.78
C LEU A 51 7.55 -11.37 8.35
N ASN A 52 7.18 -11.30 9.63
CA ASN A 52 6.48 -12.34 10.39
C ASN A 52 5.24 -11.71 11.04
N PRO A 53 4.10 -11.60 10.32
CA PRO A 53 2.91 -10.90 10.81
C PRO A 53 2.32 -11.51 12.07
N GLU A 54 2.46 -12.81 12.28
CA GLU A 54 2.02 -13.51 13.50
C GLU A 54 2.72 -13.01 14.76
N ARG A 55 3.94 -12.47 14.62
CA ARG A 55 4.73 -11.90 15.72
C ARG A 55 4.32 -10.48 16.06
N ALA A 56 3.70 -9.75 15.12
CA ALA A 56 3.23 -8.38 15.37
C ALA A 56 2.05 -8.32 16.36
N GLN A 57 1.38 -9.46 16.58
CA GLN A 57 0.27 -9.59 17.53
C GLN A 57 0.72 -10.10 18.90
N GLN A 58 1.98 -10.52 19.06
CA GLN A 58 2.52 -10.99 20.33
C GLN A 58 2.95 -9.81 21.18
N ASN A 59 2.75 -9.91 22.49
CA ASN A 59 3.12 -8.84 23.39
C ASN A 59 4.64 -8.78 23.49
N VAL A 60 5.23 -7.58 23.46
CA VAL A 60 6.68 -7.40 23.51
C VAL A 60 7.30 -8.00 24.79
N GLU A 61 6.50 -8.11 25.85
CA GLU A 61 6.90 -8.74 27.12
C GLU A 61 6.98 -10.27 27.06
N ASP A 62 6.29 -10.91 26.12
CA ASP A 62 6.35 -12.37 25.93
C ASP A 62 7.76 -12.80 25.49
N TYR A 63 8.49 -11.92 24.81
CA TYR A 63 9.88 -12.15 24.38
C TYR A 63 10.91 -12.04 25.52
N LYS A 64 10.57 -11.40 26.66
CA LYS A 64 11.47 -11.24 27.81
C LYS A 64 11.44 -12.40 28.80
N LYS A 65 10.46 -13.31 28.69
CA LYS A 65 10.31 -14.48 29.59
C LYS A 65 11.14 -15.69 29.18
N ALA A 66 11.85 -15.64 28.05
CA ALA A 66 12.62 -16.76 27.51
C ALA A 66 14.15 -16.64 27.74
N ALA A 67 14.59 -15.79 28.68
CA ALA A 67 16.00 -15.61 29.05
C ALA A 67 16.31 -16.19 30.43
#